data_AF-A0A0F0LXM7-F1
#
_entry.id   AF-A0A0F0LXM7-F1
#
_cell.length_a   1.000
_cell.length_b   1.000
_cell.length_c   1.000
_cell.angle_alpha   90.00
_cell.angle_beta   90.00
_cell.angle_gamma   90.00
#
_symmetry.space_group_name_H-M   'P 1'
#
loop_
_entity.id
_entity.type
_entity.pdbx_description
1 polymer ?
#
loop_
_entity_poly.entity_id
_entity_poly.type
_entity_poly.pdbx_seq_one_letter_code
_entity_poly.pdbx_strand_id
1 'polypeptide(L)'
;MGSGYSTPAQGELGALIRELQSIQRRLDELETPTGTSVNSLVAQVQQAIANITATVTAAIDLNSYTKAEIDAKVASPGAITPTTVTASGAMSATDVTASGQVSSNGAPLKSQPSYNYPVATSYKGAWIDGATYQIGYSSSAGVTKTGLTAMTADDVNRFLSLTPYWGRYVWDADDSPAKVFLLAGDVQAAGFGPDVAPVVDTTEPLHMVGPDGASILGTDGNPVVIPVGEAYSINYSQLVVPLLAVARAERAARTDLEARVSDLETLMKGRS
;
A
#
# COMPACT_ATOMS: atom_id res chain seq x y z
N MET A 1 22.35 129.89 -25.70
CA MET A 1 23.35 128.82 -25.91
C MET A 1 22.60 127.50 -25.92
N GLY A 2 22.48 126.87 -27.08
CA GLY A 2 21.58 125.74 -27.32
C GLY A 2 22.16 124.41 -26.85
N SER A 3 21.35 123.71 -26.06
CA SER A 3 21.48 122.32 -25.62
C SER A 3 21.45 121.36 -26.81
N GLY A 4 22.47 120.50 -26.92
CA GLY A 4 22.50 119.39 -27.86
C GLY A 4 22.17 118.09 -27.14
N TYR A 5 21.04 117.46 -27.47
CA TYR A 5 20.72 116.11 -27.03
C TYR A 5 21.67 115.11 -27.69
N SER A 6 22.35 114.31 -26.87
CA SER A 6 23.20 113.19 -27.28
C SER A 6 22.33 112.03 -27.77
N THR A 7 22.54 111.61 -29.01
CA THR A 7 21.96 110.39 -29.59
C THR A 7 22.55 109.17 -28.85
N PRO A 8 21.73 108.22 -28.33
CA PRO A 8 22.25 107.08 -27.59
C PRO A 8 23.01 106.11 -28.50
N ALA A 9 24.04 105.46 -27.95
CA ALA A 9 24.92 104.56 -28.68
C ALA A 9 24.14 103.36 -29.23
N GLN A 10 24.28 103.10 -30.53
CA GLN A 10 23.64 102.02 -31.29
C GLN A 10 23.93 100.57 -30.78
N GLY A 11 24.67 100.40 -29.68
CA GLY A 11 25.04 99.10 -29.14
C GLY A 11 23.97 98.42 -28.27
N GLU A 12 23.23 99.18 -27.44
CA GLU A 12 22.35 98.60 -26.42
C GLU A 12 21.01 98.09 -26.99
N LEU A 13 20.45 98.79 -27.99
CA LEU A 13 19.24 98.36 -28.69
C LEU A 13 19.45 97.07 -29.52
N GLY A 14 20.66 96.86 -30.05
CA GLY A 14 21.00 95.67 -30.83
C GLY A 14 21.18 94.39 -29.99
N ALA A 15 21.43 94.52 -28.70
CA ALA A 15 21.49 93.38 -27.78
C ALA A 15 20.07 92.92 -27.40
N LEU A 16 19.18 93.86 -27.07
CA LEU A 16 17.79 93.58 -26.69
C LEU A 16 16.99 92.91 -27.82
N ILE A 17 17.19 93.34 -29.07
CA ILE A 17 16.52 92.74 -30.23
C ILE A 17 16.94 91.28 -30.44
N ARG A 18 18.22 90.94 -30.20
CA ARG A 18 18.73 89.57 -30.32
C ARG A 18 18.16 88.66 -29.24
N GLU A 19 18.00 89.18 -28.02
CA GLU A 19 17.39 88.42 -26.92
C GLU A 19 15.91 88.13 -27.19
N LEU A 20 15.14 89.12 -27.65
CA LEU A 20 13.73 88.93 -27.98
C LEU A 20 13.52 87.93 -29.12
N GLN A 21 14.34 87.97 -30.17
CA GLN A 21 14.31 86.98 -31.25
C GLN A 21 14.67 85.56 -30.78
N SER A 22 15.58 85.44 -29.81
CA SER A 22 15.95 84.15 -29.22
C SER A 22 14.82 83.56 -28.40
N ILE A 23 14.12 84.38 -27.61
CA ILE A 23 12.96 83.96 -26.80
C ILE A 23 11.81 83.54 -27.70
N GLN A 24 11.54 84.30 -28.77
CA GLN A 24 10.43 84.02 -29.69
C GLN A 24 10.64 82.69 -30.43
N ARG A 25 11.87 82.41 -30.90
CA ARG A 25 12.23 81.12 -31.48
C ARG A 25 12.09 79.95 -30.49
N ARG A 26 12.44 80.15 -29.22
CA ARG A 26 12.28 79.11 -28.18
C ARG A 26 10.80 78.85 -27.86
N LEU A 27 9.95 79.87 -27.94
CA LEU A 27 8.50 79.73 -27.81
C LEU A 27 7.90 78.98 -29.01
N ASP A 28 8.33 79.30 -30.23
CA ASP A 28 7.88 78.59 -31.44
C ASP A 28 8.29 77.09 -31.44
N GLU A 29 9.49 76.78 -30.92
CA GLU A 29 9.96 75.39 -30.73
C GLU A 29 9.19 74.62 -29.64
N LEU A 30 8.58 75.33 -28.67
CA LEU A 30 7.79 74.74 -27.59
C LEU A 30 6.31 74.55 -27.97
N GLU A 31 5.75 75.44 -28.79
CA GLU A 31 4.35 75.38 -29.20
C GLU A 31 4.11 74.42 -30.38
N THR A 32 5.17 73.98 -31.07
CA THR A 32 5.07 73.02 -32.18
C THR A 32 6.05 71.86 -31.98
N PRO A 33 5.62 70.66 -31.55
CA PRO A 33 6.51 69.50 -31.48
C PRO A 33 7.09 69.25 -32.87
N THR A 34 8.36 69.62 -33.07
CA THR A 34 9.00 69.46 -34.37
C THR A 34 9.10 67.96 -34.68
N GLY A 35 8.95 67.57 -35.96
CA GLY A 35 9.02 66.16 -36.37
C GLY A 35 10.29 65.44 -35.87
N THR A 36 11.36 66.19 -35.58
CA THR A 36 12.60 65.69 -34.97
C THR A 36 12.41 65.17 -33.54
N SER A 37 11.65 65.85 -32.67
CA SER A 37 11.40 65.37 -31.29
C SER A 37 10.52 64.13 -31.29
N VAL A 38 9.52 64.09 -32.18
CA VAL A 38 8.67 62.91 -32.42
C VAL A 38 9.50 61.74 -32.95
N ASN A 39 10.38 61.97 -33.94
CA ASN A 39 11.25 60.92 -34.48
C ASN A 39 12.25 60.37 -33.44
N SER A 40 12.78 61.23 -32.55
CA SER A 40 13.65 60.79 -31.46
C SER A 40 12.90 59.92 -30.45
N LEU A 41 11.67 60.29 -30.09
CA LEU A 41 10.82 59.48 -29.22
C LEU A 41 10.47 58.13 -29.88
N VAL A 42 10.12 58.13 -31.17
CA VAL A 42 9.84 56.89 -31.91
C VAL A 42 11.05 55.96 -31.92
N ALA A 43 12.27 56.49 -32.16
CA ALA A 43 13.49 55.71 -32.11
C ALA A 43 13.77 55.12 -30.71
N GLN A 44 13.54 55.90 -29.65
CA GLN A 44 13.69 55.42 -28.27
C GLN A 44 12.68 54.32 -27.92
N VAL A 45 11.42 54.47 -28.36
CA VAL A 45 10.39 53.44 -28.14
C VAL A 45 10.72 52.16 -28.92
N GLN A 46 11.18 52.26 -30.17
CA GLN A 46 11.60 51.10 -30.96
C GLN A 46 12.80 50.37 -30.32
N GLN A 47 13.78 51.11 -29.81
CA GLN A 47 14.92 50.54 -29.09
C GLN A 47 14.48 49.85 -27.79
N ALA A 48 13.56 50.47 -27.03
CA ALA A 48 13.02 49.88 -25.82
C ALA A 48 12.26 48.56 -26.12
N ILE A 49 11.46 48.53 -27.19
CA ILE A 49 10.76 47.32 -27.64
C ILE A 49 11.77 46.22 -28.01
N ALA A 50 12.81 46.54 -28.78
CA ALA A 50 13.84 45.57 -29.15
C ALA A 50 14.56 44.99 -27.92
N ASN A 51 14.89 45.84 -26.95
CA ASN A 51 15.52 45.43 -25.69
C ASN A 51 14.60 44.53 -24.85
N ILE A 52 13.30 44.83 -24.81
CA ILE A 52 12.30 44.00 -24.13
C ILE A 52 12.20 42.64 -24.81
N THR A 53 12.07 42.59 -26.14
CA THR A 53 11.99 41.33 -26.89
C THR A 53 13.22 40.46 -26.66
N ALA A 54 14.43 41.03 -26.75
CA ALA A 54 15.67 40.28 -26.52
C ALA A 54 15.74 39.70 -25.09
N THR A 55 15.35 40.49 -24.10
CA THR A 55 15.37 40.09 -22.68
C THR A 55 14.36 38.97 -22.42
N VAL A 56 13.14 39.10 -22.97
CA VAL A 56 12.08 38.09 -22.81
C VAL A 56 12.47 36.78 -23.49
N THR A 57 13.02 36.83 -24.71
CA THR A 57 13.48 35.61 -25.41
C THR A 57 14.57 34.89 -24.62
N ALA A 58 15.58 35.62 -24.14
CA ALA A 58 16.65 35.03 -23.33
C ALA A 58 16.13 34.41 -22.03
N ALA A 59 15.13 35.03 -21.39
CA ALA A 59 14.50 34.48 -20.19
C ALA A 59 13.68 33.22 -20.49
N ILE A 60 12.97 33.17 -21.62
CA ILE A 60 12.22 31.99 -22.06
C ILE A 60 13.18 30.84 -22.32
N ASP A 61 14.25 31.08 -23.08
CA ASP A 61 15.23 30.05 -23.44
C ASP A 61 15.96 29.48 -22.22
N LEU A 62 16.26 30.32 -21.21
CA LEU A 62 16.94 29.88 -19.99
C LEU A 62 16.03 29.07 -19.06
N ASN A 63 14.73 29.34 -19.06
CA ASN A 63 13.80 28.82 -18.05
C ASN A 63 12.76 27.83 -18.60
N SER A 64 12.74 27.57 -19.90
CA SER A 64 11.77 26.68 -20.52
C SER A 64 12.43 25.41 -21.03
N TYR A 65 11.78 24.28 -20.80
CA TYR A 65 12.14 23.04 -21.48
C TYR A 65 11.57 23.05 -22.89
N THR A 66 12.38 22.63 -23.85
CA THR A 66 11.89 22.27 -25.19
C THR A 66 10.91 21.10 -25.09
N LYS A 67 10.03 20.96 -26.07
CA LYS A 67 9.12 19.82 -26.16
C LYS A 67 9.87 18.47 -26.10
N ALA A 68 11.04 18.37 -26.72
CA ALA A 68 11.85 17.17 -26.70
C ALA A 68 12.40 16.85 -25.30
N GLU A 69 12.80 17.86 -24.53
CA GLU A 69 13.24 17.68 -23.14
C GLU A 69 12.09 17.29 -22.22
N ILE A 70 10.89 17.85 -22.44
CA ILE A 70 9.67 17.44 -21.72
C ILE A 70 9.34 15.99 -22.05
N ASP A 71 9.27 15.63 -23.33
CA ASP A 71 8.93 14.28 -23.78
C ASP A 71 9.95 13.25 -23.26
N ALA A 72 11.25 13.59 -23.25
CA ALA A 72 12.30 12.74 -22.68
C ALA A 72 12.16 12.53 -21.15
N LYS A 73 11.75 13.58 -20.40
CA LYS A 73 11.49 13.49 -18.96
C LYS A 73 10.22 12.71 -18.63
N VAL A 74 9.19 12.79 -19.47
CA VAL A 74 7.92 12.07 -19.31
C VAL A 74 8.07 10.59 -19.68
N ALA A 75 8.81 10.28 -20.75
CA ALA A 75 8.98 8.90 -21.22
C ALA A 75 9.87 8.03 -20.31
N SER A 76 10.62 8.64 -19.39
CA SER A 76 11.47 7.90 -18.45
C SER A 76 11.45 8.55 -17.05
N PRO A 77 10.39 8.32 -16.25
CA PRO A 77 10.29 8.88 -14.90
C PRO A 77 11.46 8.47 -13.98
N GLY A 78 12.10 7.33 -14.25
CA GLY A 78 13.30 6.84 -13.55
C GLY A 78 14.64 7.42 -14.00
N ALA A 79 14.66 8.32 -15.00
CA ALA A 79 15.85 9.06 -15.44
C ALA A 79 16.01 10.42 -14.73
N ILE A 80 14.96 10.86 -14.02
CA ILE A 80 15.15 11.70 -12.85
C ILE A 80 15.71 10.72 -11.80
N THR A 81 16.66 11.13 -10.96
CA THR A 81 17.11 10.31 -9.83
C THR A 81 16.30 10.72 -8.59
N PRO A 82 14.97 10.51 -8.48
CA PRO A 82 14.31 10.72 -7.22
C PRO A 82 14.78 9.59 -6.30
N THR A 83 15.48 9.94 -5.23
CA THR A 83 15.75 9.01 -4.13
C THR A 83 14.46 8.54 -3.47
N THR A 84 13.36 9.28 -3.67
CA THR A 84 12.00 8.96 -3.20
C THR A 84 10.94 9.46 -4.20
N VAL A 85 10.06 8.57 -4.64
CA VAL A 85 8.83 8.92 -5.37
C VAL A 85 7.68 8.83 -4.39
N THR A 86 7.04 9.97 -4.11
CA THR A 86 5.81 10.00 -3.31
C THR A 86 4.62 10.14 -4.26
N ALA A 87 3.88 9.05 -4.45
CA ALA A 87 2.57 9.10 -5.10
C ALA A 87 1.51 9.41 -4.03
N SER A 88 0.83 10.54 -4.14
CA SER A 88 -0.34 10.84 -3.31
C SER A 88 -1.62 10.40 -4.04
N GLY A 89 -2.42 9.56 -3.39
CA GLY A 89 -3.68 9.03 -3.94
C GLY A 89 -3.64 7.53 -4.29
N ALA A 90 -4.67 7.06 -4.99
CA ALA A 90 -4.75 5.66 -5.42
C ALA A 90 -3.74 5.40 -6.55
N MET A 91 -2.86 4.42 -6.35
CA MET A 91 -1.95 3.94 -7.39
C MET A 91 -2.58 2.72 -8.08
N SER A 92 -2.83 2.82 -9.38
CA SER A 92 -3.21 1.69 -10.23
C SER A 92 -2.01 1.30 -11.08
N ALA A 93 -1.46 0.12 -10.86
CA ALA A 93 -0.32 -0.41 -11.60
C ALA A 93 -0.60 -1.85 -12.00
N THR A 94 -0.24 -2.22 -13.23
CA THR A 94 -0.33 -3.61 -13.70
C THR A 94 0.66 -4.49 -12.95
N ASP A 95 1.90 -4.01 -12.79
CA ASP A 95 2.97 -4.67 -12.05
C ASP A 95 3.71 -3.67 -11.16
N VAL A 96 4.05 -4.07 -9.94
CA VAL A 96 4.87 -3.29 -9.01
C VAL A 96 6.08 -4.13 -8.59
N THR A 97 7.27 -3.77 -9.10
CA THR A 97 8.53 -4.42 -8.73
C THR A 97 9.29 -3.53 -7.73
N ALA A 98 9.43 -3.99 -6.48
CA ALA A 98 10.20 -3.30 -5.44
C ALA A 98 11.46 -4.11 -5.07
N SER A 99 12.64 -3.48 -5.09
CA SER A 99 13.91 -4.09 -4.67
C SER A 99 14.19 -3.96 -3.16
N GLY A 100 13.25 -3.41 -2.38
CA GLY A 100 13.36 -3.14 -0.94
C GLY A 100 12.09 -3.44 -0.15
N GLN A 101 12.02 -3.02 1.12
CA GLN A 101 10.87 -3.27 1.99
C GLN A 101 9.60 -2.56 1.49
N VAL A 102 8.52 -3.32 1.33
CA VAL A 102 7.17 -2.76 1.13
C VAL A 102 6.50 -2.69 2.50
N SER A 103 6.34 -1.48 3.02
CA SER A 103 5.53 -1.23 4.21
C SER A 103 4.32 -0.40 3.81
N SER A 104 3.16 -0.84 4.28
CA SER A 104 1.93 -0.08 4.16
C SER A 104 1.73 0.65 5.49
N ASN A 105 2.01 1.96 5.49
CA ASN A 105 1.89 2.80 6.69
C ASN A 105 0.40 3.04 6.99
N GLY A 106 -0.21 2.12 7.74
CA GLY A 106 -1.58 2.23 8.23
C GLY A 106 -2.64 1.42 7.47
N ALA A 107 -2.28 0.59 6.48
CA ALA A 107 -3.21 -0.33 5.81
C ALA A 107 -2.58 -1.73 5.67
N PRO A 108 -3.32 -2.84 5.65
CA PRO A 108 -2.76 -4.17 5.38
C PRO A 108 -2.45 -4.36 3.89
N LEU A 109 -1.38 -5.09 3.57
CA LEU A 109 -1.12 -5.58 2.21
C LEU A 109 -2.16 -6.65 1.88
N LYS A 110 -3.01 -6.40 0.87
CA LYS A 110 -4.00 -7.34 0.37
C LYS A 110 -3.54 -7.86 -1.00
N SER A 111 -3.51 -9.18 -1.19
CA SER A 111 -3.34 -9.79 -2.51
C SER A 111 -4.62 -10.56 -2.86
N GLN A 112 -5.20 -10.21 -4.00
CA GLN A 112 -6.54 -10.63 -4.43
C GLN A 112 -6.68 -12.14 -4.71
N PRO A 113 -5.61 -12.91 -5.03
CA PRO A 113 -5.66 -14.37 -5.08
C PRO A 113 -4.84 -15.07 -3.98
N SER A 114 -4.63 -14.47 -2.80
CA SER A 114 -3.83 -15.12 -1.74
C SER A 114 -4.53 -16.36 -1.17
N TYR A 115 -4.32 -17.52 -1.79
CA TYR A 115 -4.43 -18.82 -1.15
C TYR A 115 -3.13 -19.04 -0.38
N ASN A 116 -3.19 -19.05 0.95
CA ASN A 116 -2.00 -19.34 1.76
C ASN A 116 -1.60 -20.81 1.63
N TYR A 117 -0.72 -21.14 0.68
CA TYR A 117 0.27 -22.23 0.79
C TYR A 117 1.55 -21.93 -0.01
N PRO A 118 2.61 -21.44 0.68
CA PRO A 118 4.00 -21.69 0.28
C PRO A 118 4.79 -22.43 1.38
N VAL A 119 5.35 -23.59 1.01
CA VAL A 119 6.27 -24.42 1.79
C VAL A 119 7.69 -23.83 1.71
N ALA A 120 8.14 -23.11 2.75
CA ALA A 120 9.55 -22.78 2.98
C ALA A 120 9.86 -22.59 4.48
N THR A 121 10.27 -23.70 5.10
CA THR A 121 11.18 -23.88 6.26
C THR A 121 11.01 -23.14 7.59
N SER A 122 9.95 -22.37 7.83
CA SER A 122 9.63 -21.89 9.19
C SER A 122 8.13 -21.63 9.37
N TYR A 123 7.33 -22.68 9.60
CA TYR A 123 5.92 -22.48 9.95
C TYR A 123 5.86 -21.79 11.32
N LYS A 124 5.52 -20.51 11.33
CA LYS A 124 5.08 -19.83 12.54
C LYS A 124 3.59 -19.58 12.37
N GLY A 125 2.77 -20.18 13.23
CA GLY A 125 1.37 -19.81 13.34
C GLY A 125 1.29 -18.33 13.67
N ALA A 126 0.85 -17.54 12.70
CA ALA A 126 0.65 -16.12 12.86
C ALA A 126 -0.81 -15.86 13.18
N TRP A 127 -1.06 -14.99 14.14
CA TRP A 127 -2.38 -14.41 14.34
C TRP A 127 -2.37 -13.00 13.76
N ILE A 128 -3.51 -12.59 13.23
CA ILE A 128 -3.73 -11.22 12.81
C ILE A 128 -4.63 -10.61 13.87
N ASP A 129 -4.18 -9.52 14.49
CA ASP A 129 -5.04 -8.73 15.36
C ASP A 129 -6.22 -8.20 14.54
N GLY A 130 -7.44 -8.59 14.88
CA GLY A 130 -8.63 -8.05 14.21
C GLY A 130 -8.78 -6.54 14.37
N ALA A 131 -8.22 -5.95 15.43
CA ALA A 131 -8.32 -4.53 15.73
C ALA A 131 -7.16 -3.69 15.16
N THR A 132 -5.94 -4.22 15.17
CA THR A 132 -4.74 -3.45 14.76
C THR A 132 -4.09 -3.94 13.46
N TYR A 133 -4.61 -5.04 12.89
CA TYR A 133 -4.05 -5.73 11.72
C TYR A 133 -2.56 -6.09 11.87
N GLN A 134 -2.06 -6.10 13.10
CA GLN A 134 -0.71 -6.52 13.39
C GLN A 134 -0.61 -8.03 13.22
N ILE A 135 0.45 -8.45 12.53
CA ILE A 135 0.79 -9.87 12.39
C ILE A 135 1.68 -10.22 13.58
N GLY A 136 1.16 -11.04 14.48
CA GLY A 136 1.87 -11.56 15.64
C GLY A 136 2.08 -13.06 15.57
N TYR A 137 2.78 -13.60 16.57
CA TYR A 137 2.96 -15.05 16.72
C TYR A 137 2.31 -15.54 18.00
N SER A 138 1.70 -16.72 17.96
CA SER A 138 1.12 -17.33 19.16
C SER A 138 2.25 -17.81 20.08
N SER A 139 2.42 -17.15 21.23
CA SER A 139 3.42 -17.55 22.21
C SER A 139 3.04 -18.86 22.88
N SER A 140 3.97 -19.82 22.91
CA SER A 140 3.84 -21.07 23.67
C SER A 140 4.37 -20.97 25.11
N ALA A 141 4.82 -19.77 25.55
CA ALA A 141 5.36 -19.58 26.89
C ALA A 141 4.27 -19.80 27.96
N GLY A 142 4.61 -20.50 29.05
CA GLY A 142 3.66 -20.75 30.15
C GLY A 142 3.10 -19.46 30.77
N VAL A 143 3.90 -18.39 30.83
CA VAL A 143 3.49 -17.08 31.34
C VAL A 143 2.42 -16.38 30.49
N THR A 144 2.25 -16.79 29.24
CA THR A 144 1.21 -16.28 28.34
C THR A 144 -0.01 -17.21 28.27
N LYS A 145 -0.09 -18.23 29.14
CA LYS A 145 -1.20 -19.19 29.19
C LYS A 145 -1.84 -19.18 30.58
N THR A 146 -3.16 -19.30 30.62
CA THR A 146 -3.95 -19.37 31.86
C THR A 146 -4.93 -20.53 31.80
N GLY A 147 -5.45 -20.98 32.95
CA GLY A 147 -6.45 -22.04 33.01
C GLY A 147 -5.98 -23.40 32.49
N LEU A 148 -4.67 -23.69 32.56
CA LEU A 148 -4.13 -24.94 32.06
C LEU A 148 -4.59 -26.13 32.92
N THR A 149 -5.39 -27.00 32.33
CA THR A 149 -5.76 -28.31 32.88
C THR A 149 -5.17 -29.43 32.02
N ALA A 150 -4.80 -30.54 32.65
CA ALA A 150 -4.38 -31.72 31.90
C ALA A 150 -5.60 -32.34 31.18
N MET A 151 -5.37 -32.90 29.99
CA MET A 151 -6.38 -33.70 29.30
C MET A 151 -6.67 -34.98 30.10
N THR A 152 -7.95 -35.27 30.28
CA THR A 152 -8.47 -36.46 30.94
C THR A 152 -8.54 -37.65 29.96
N ALA A 153 -8.81 -38.85 30.49
CA ALA A 153 -9.07 -40.02 29.66
C ALA A 153 -10.34 -39.83 28.79
N ASP A 154 -11.36 -39.16 29.31
CA ASP A 154 -12.58 -38.85 28.56
C ASP A 154 -12.29 -37.88 27.41
N ASP A 155 -11.39 -36.91 27.61
CA ASP A 155 -10.93 -36.03 26.52
C ASP A 155 -10.23 -36.83 25.43
N VAL A 156 -9.34 -37.74 25.82
CA VAL A 156 -8.64 -38.65 24.88
C VAL A 156 -9.65 -39.50 24.09
N ASN A 157 -10.65 -40.08 24.76
CA ASN A 157 -11.67 -40.91 24.13
C ASN A 157 -12.54 -40.10 23.16
N ARG A 158 -12.93 -38.87 23.54
CA ARG A 158 -13.66 -37.96 22.63
C ARG A 158 -12.82 -37.62 21.40
N PHE A 159 -11.52 -37.38 21.56
CA PHE A 159 -10.62 -37.14 20.43
C PHE A 159 -10.50 -38.35 19.50
N LEU A 160 -10.34 -39.55 20.06
CA LEU A 160 -10.26 -40.80 19.31
C LEU A 160 -11.56 -41.17 18.59
N SER A 161 -12.71 -40.65 19.06
CA SER A 161 -14.00 -40.86 18.42
C SER A 161 -14.19 -40.03 17.14
N LEU A 162 -13.29 -39.07 16.87
CA LEU A 162 -13.34 -38.29 15.64
C LEU A 162 -13.13 -39.19 14.42
N THR A 163 -13.97 -39.03 13.41
CA THR A 163 -13.90 -39.81 12.18
C THR A 163 -13.03 -39.07 11.16
N PRO A 164 -11.88 -39.63 10.72
CA PRO A 164 -11.13 -39.08 9.61
C PRO A 164 -11.80 -39.44 8.28
N TYR A 165 -11.82 -38.48 7.37
CA TYR A 165 -12.38 -38.64 6.03
C TYR A 165 -11.29 -38.59 4.97
N TRP A 166 -11.44 -39.37 3.91
CA TRP A 166 -10.69 -39.17 2.67
C TRP A 166 -11.61 -38.49 1.66
N GLY A 167 -11.15 -37.41 1.05
CA GLY A 167 -11.97 -36.67 0.10
C GLY A 167 -11.19 -35.70 -0.75
N ARG A 168 -11.90 -34.76 -1.35
CA ARG A 168 -11.34 -33.64 -2.11
C ARG A 168 -12.12 -32.38 -1.74
N TYR A 169 -11.49 -31.23 -1.90
CA TYR A 169 -12.28 -30.01 -1.93
C TYR A 169 -13.13 -29.98 -3.20
N VAL A 170 -14.29 -29.34 -3.12
CA VAL A 170 -15.20 -29.19 -4.28
C VAL A 170 -14.57 -28.43 -5.45
N TRP A 171 -13.48 -27.69 -5.20
CA TRP A 171 -12.69 -26.97 -6.20
C TRP A 171 -11.41 -27.69 -6.62
N ASP A 172 -11.13 -28.88 -6.07
CA ASP A 172 -10.02 -29.69 -6.57
C ASP A 172 -10.40 -30.27 -7.95
N ALA A 173 -9.44 -30.40 -8.85
CA ALA A 173 -9.64 -31.11 -10.11
C ALA A 173 -9.97 -32.59 -9.85
N ASP A 174 -10.74 -33.22 -10.75
CA ASP A 174 -11.21 -34.61 -10.61
C ASP A 174 -10.06 -35.63 -10.42
N ASP A 175 -8.91 -35.34 -11.02
CA ASP A 175 -7.69 -36.15 -10.95
C ASP A 175 -6.81 -35.83 -9.74
N SER A 176 -7.18 -34.85 -8.91
CA SER A 176 -6.42 -34.51 -7.71
C SER A 176 -6.35 -35.70 -6.74
N PRO A 177 -5.22 -35.90 -6.04
CA PRO A 177 -5.15 -36.90 -4.98
C PRO A 177 -6.17 -36.61 -3.86
N ALA A 178 -6.73 -37.67 -3.29
CA ALA A 178 -7.55 -37.53 -2.09
C ALA A 178 -6.68 -37.02 -0.92
N LYS A 179 -7.27 -36.16 -0.09
CA LYS A 179 -6.67 -35.57 1.10
C LYS A 179 -7.36 -36.14 2.34
N VAL A 180 -6.67 -36.13 3.47
CA VAL A 180 -7.22 -36.53 4.77
C VAL A 180 -7.85 -35.32 5.44
N PHE A 181 -9.08 -35.47 5.89
CA PHE A 181 -9.88 -34.43 6.53
C PHE A 181 -10.36 -34.86 7.90
N LEU A 182 -10.60 -33.86 8.73
CA LEU A 182 -11.53 -33.90 9.85
C LEU A 182 -12.56 -32.82 9.55
N LEU A 183 -13.81 -33.03 9.96
CA LEU A 183 -14.83 -32.01 9.82
C LEU A 183 -14.82 -31.12 11.07
N ALA A 184 -14.77 -29.81 10.87
CA ALA A 184 -14.67 -28.87 11.98
C ALA A 184 -15.86 -28.97 12.95
N GLY A 185 -17.05 -29.26 12.41
CA GLY A 185 -18.26 -29.52 13.21
C GLY A 185 -18.11 -30.73 14.13
N ASP A 186 -17.49 -31.82 13.68
CA ASP A 186 -17.25 -33.01 14.51
C ASP A 186 -16.24 -32.72 15.62
N VAL A 187 -15.18 -31.98 15.28
CA VAL A 187 -14.15 -31.55 16.25
C VAL A 187 -14.77 -30.67 17.34
N GLN A 188 -15.61 -29.71 16.94
CA GLN A 188 -16.33 -28.84 17.87
C GLN A 188 -17.34 -29.63 18.71
N ALA A 189 -18.11 -30.53 18.12
CA ALA A 189 -19.08 -31.37 18.82
C ALA A 189 -18.41 -32.29 19.85
N ALA A 190 -17.19 -32.75 19.58
CA ALA A 190 -16.37 -33.49 20.55
C ALA A 190 -15.83 -32.61 21.71
N GLY A 191 -16.02 -31.29 21.64
CA GLY A 191 -15.63 -30.34 22.68
C GLY A 191 -14.22 -29.77 22.52
N PHE A 192 -13.62 -29.89 21.33
CA PHE A 192 -12.33 -29.27 21.02
C PHE A 192 -12.54 -27.91 20.34
N GLY A 193 -12.13 -26.84 21.01
CA GLY A 193 -12.16 -25.46 20.50
C GLY A 193 -11.27 -24.51 21.33
N PRO A 194 -10.92 -23.30 20.84
CA PRO A 194 -11.54 -22.57 19.73
C PRO A 194 -10.55 -22.28 18.57
N ASP A 195 -10.05 -23.30 17.87
CA ASP A 195 -9.38 -23.09 16.57
C ASP A 195 -10.35 -23.07 15.39
N VAL A 196 -11.62 -23.28 15.71
CA VAL A 196 -12.80 -23.07 14.89
C VAL A 196 -13.14 -21.57 14.97
N ALA A 197 -12.33 -20.73 14.33
CA ALA A 197 -12.60 -19.31 14.25
C ALA A 197 -13.57 -19.06 13.10
N PRO A 198 -14.64 -18.25 13.28
CA PRO A 198 -15.41 -17.77 12.15
C PRO A 198 -14.45 -17.04 11.19
N VAL A 199 -14.39 -17.49 9.93
CA VAL A 199 -13.51 -16.89 8.92
C VAL A 199 -13.82 -15.40 8.70
N VAL A 200 -15.02 -14.94 9.08
CA VAL A 200 -15.41 -13.54 9.04
C VAL A 200 -16.53 -13.23 10.04
N ASP A 201 -16.40 -12.10 10.75
CA ASP A 201 -17.51 -11.41 11.42
C ASP A 201 -18.21 -10.48 10.41
N THR A 202 -18.77 -11.07 9.35
CA THR A 202 -19.53 -10.34 8.34
C THR A 202 -21.00 -10.63 8.47
N THR A 203 -21.87 -9.65 8.17
CA THR A 203 -23.31 -9.89 8.01
C THR A 203 -23.66 -10.62 6.72
N GLU A 204 -22.68 -10.81 5.83
CA GLU A 204 -22.84 -11.46 4.54
C GLU A 204 -22.17 -12.84 4.54
N PRO A 205 -22.82 -13.85 3.93
CA PRO A 205 -22.22 -15.16 3.74
C PRO A 205 -20.88 -15.11 2.98
N LEU A 206 -19.98 -16.03 3.32
CA LEU A 206 -18.68 -16.13 2.67
C LEU A 206 -18.83 -16.82 1.31
N HIS A 207 -18.59 -16.08 0.23
CA HIS A 207 -18.56 -16.61 -1.12
C HIS A 207 -17.21 -17.27 -1.39
N MET A 208 -17.24 -18.56 -1.73
CA MET A 208 -16.05 -19.27 -2.17
C MET A 208 -15.72 -18.87 -3.61
N VAL A 209 -14.53 -18.34 -3.82
CA VAL A 209 -13.98 -18.03 -5.14
C VAL A 209 -12.77 -18.90 -5.41
N GLY A 210 -12.56 -19.23 -6.68
CA GLY A 210 -11.41 -19.96 -7.20
C GLY A 210 -10.24 -19.03 -7.51
N PRO A 211 -9.07 -19.58 -7.89
CA PRO A 211 -7.84 -18.82 -8.11
C PRO A 211 -7.92 -17.74 -9.19
N ASP A 212 -8.85 -17.88 -10.12
CA ASP A 212 -9.18 -16.93 -11.18
C ASP A 212 -10.19 -15.87 -10.74
N GLY A 213 -10.66 -15.91 -9.49
CA GLY A 213 -11.70 -15.04 -8.95
C GLY A 213 -13.13 -15.47 -9.31
N ALA A 214 -13.32 -16.55 -10.05
CA ALA A 214 -14.65 -17.08 -10.37
C ALA A 214 -15.28 -17.74 -9.15
N SER A 215 -16.61 -17.72 -9.03
CA SER A 215 -17.30 -18.44 -7.96
C SER A 215 -17.06 -19.94 -8.09
N ILE A 216 -16.71 -20.59 -6.98
CA ILE A 216 -16.69 -22.05 -6.91
C ILE A 216 -18.15 -22.52 -6.89
N LEU A 217 -18.49 -23.47 -7.76
CA LEU A 217 -19.84 -24.01 -7.86
C LEU A 217 -19.95 -25.35 -7.13
N GLY A 218 -21.09 -25.57 -6.47
CA GLY A 218 -21.46 -26.84 -5.87
C GLY A 218 -21.89 -27.87 -6.92
N THR A 219 -22.22 -29.07 -6.46
CA THR A 219 -22.71 -30.16 -7.33
C THR A 219 -24.07 -29.88 -7.96
N ASP A 220 -24.79 -28.89 -7.44
CA ASP A 220 -26.06 -28.37 -7.97
C ASP A 220 -25.88 -27.23 -9.00
N GLY A 221 -24.62 -26.82 -9.26
CA GLY A 221 -24.28 -25.73 -10.17
C GLY A 221 -24.43 -24.33 -9.57
N ASN A 222 -24.81 -24.20 -8.29
CA ASN A 222 -24.91 -22.90 -7.62
C ASN A 222 -23.58 -22.52 -6.93
N PRO A 223 -23.29 -21.22 -6.74
CA PRO A 223 -22.12 -20.81 -5.97
C PRO A 223 -22.10 -21.41 -4.56
N VAL A 224 -20.94 -21.93 -4.16
CA VAL A 224 -20.70 -22.41 -2.81
C VAL A 224 -20.61 -21.21 -1.87
N VAL A 225 -21.56 -21.16 -0.95
CA VAL A 225 -21.69 -20.09 0.03
C VAL A 225 -21.62 -20.72 1.41
N ILE A 226 -20.73 -20.21 2.27
CA ILE A 226 -20.67 -20.61 3.67
C ILE A 226 -21.45 -19.57 4.49
N PRO A 227 -22.51 -19.97 5.22
CA PRO A 227 -23.26 -19.03 6.04
C PRO A 227 -22.38 -18.30 7.06
N VAL A 228 -22.83 -17.09 7.42
CA VAL A 228 -22.18 -16.28 8.47
C VAL A 228 -22.06 -17.10 9.76
N GLY A 229 -20.86 -17.12 10.34
CA GLY A 229 -20.59 -17.83 11.59
C GLY A 229 -20.42 -19.36 11.46
N GLU A 230 -20.53 -19.92 10.25
CA GLU A 230 -20.35 -21.35 9.98
C GLU A 230 -19.02 -21.67 9.27
N ALA A 231 -18.26 -20.65 8.90
CA ALA A 231 -16.95 -20.83 8.30
C ALA A 231 -15.93 -21.21 9.37
N TYR A 232 -15.58 -22.48 9.40
CA TYR A 232 -14.80 -23.09 10.46
C TYR A 232 -13.49 -23.66 9.91
N SER A 233 -12.36 -23.20 10.45
CA SER A 233 -11.05 -23.80 10.18
C SER A 233 -10.67 -24.82 11.23
N ILE A 234 -9.83 -25.80 10.87
CA ILE A 234 -9.13 -26.64 11.84
C ILE A 234 -7.65 -26.27 11.77
N ASN A 235 -7.07 -25.91 12.91
CA ASN A 235 -5.63 -25.80 13.04
C ASN A 235 -5.01 -27.19 13.29
N TYR A 236 -4.70 -27.91 12.21
CA TYR A 236 -4.12 -29.26 12.30
C TYR A 236 -2.83 -29.33 13.14
N SER A 237 -2.06 -28.24 13.25
CA SER A 237 -0.87 -28.22 14.10
C SER A 237 -1.20 -28.35 15.59
N GLN A 238 -2.37 -27.88 16.03
CA GLN A 238 -2.83 -28.02 17.41
C GLN A 238 -3.34 -29.43 17.73
N LEU A 239 -3.85 -30.17 16.73
CA LEU A 239 -4.30 -31.56 16.90
C LEU A 239 -3.19 -32.54 17.31
N VAL A 240 -1.93 -32.17 17.10
CA VAL A 240 -0.77 -32.94 17.57
C VAL A 240 -0.75 -33.06 19.10
N VAL A 241 -1.26 -32.05 19.83
CA VAL A 241 -1.26 -32.05 21.29
C VAL A 241 -2.21 -33.11 21.87
N PRO A 242 -3.49 -33.20 21.44
CA PRO A 242 -4.36 -34.34 21.77
C PRO A 242 -3.79 -35.70 21.38
N LEU A 243 -3.16 -35.82 20.20
CA LEU A 243 -2.52 -37.08 19.79
C LEU A 243 -1.39 -37.52 20.75
N LEU A 244 -0.63 -36.57 21.30
CA LEU A 244 0.36 -36.88 22.34
C LEU A 244 -0.30 -37.36 23.63
N ALA A 245 -1.45 -36.78 24.02
CA ALA A 245 -2.20 -37.24 25.19
C ALA A 245 -2.72 -38.67 25.00
N VAL A 246 -3.28 -38.97 23.82
CA VAL A 246 -3.69 -40.32 23.39
C VAL A 246 -2.51 -41.30 23.51
N ALA A 247 -1.36 -40.97 22.92
CA ALA A 247 -0.19 -41.85 22.94
C ALA A 247 0.31 -42.14 24.36
N ARG A 248 0.23 -41.16 25.28
CA ARG A 248 0.55 -41.36 26.69
C ARG A 248 -0.46 -42.26 27.40
N ALA A 249 -1.75 -42.10 27.13
CA ALA A 249 -2.81 -42.93 27.67
C ALA A 249 -2.68 -44.40 27.20
N GLU A 250 -2.46 -44.61 25.90
CA GLU A 250 -2.20 -45.94 25.31
C GLU A 250 -0.98 -46.62 25.92
N ARG A 251 0.11 -45.86 26.12
CA ARG A 251 1.31 -46.39 26.77
C ARG A 251 1.02 -46.83 28.22
N ALA A 252 0.25 -46.04 28.97
CA ALA A 252 -0.13 -46.38 30.34
C ALA A 252 -1.04 -47.62 30.38
N ALA A 253 -2.04 -47.69 29.50
CA ALA A 253 -2.94 -48.84 29.39
C ALA A 253 -2.19 -50.12 29.01
N ARG A 254 -1.19 -50.03 28.11
CA ARG A 254 -0.33 -51.16 27.76
C ARG A 254 0.49 -51.64 28.95
N THR A 255 1.11 -50.74 29.70
CA THR A 255 1.89 -51.12 30.89
C THR A 255 1.03 -51.80 31.96
N ASP A 256 -0.21 -51.33 32.16
CA ASP A 256 -1.15 -52.00 33.07
C ASP A 256 -1.52 -53.41 32.59
N LEU A 257 -1.79 -53.56 31.29
CA LEU A 257 -2.08 -54.86 30.69
C LEU A 257 -0.90 -55.83 30.82
N GLU A 258 0.33 -55.38 30.56
CA GLU A 258 1.56 -56.17 30.71
C GLU A 258 1.74 -56.65 32.15
N ALA A 259 1.48 -55.79 33.15
CA ALA A 259 1.54 -56.18 34.56
C ALA A 259 0.50 -57.26 34.90
N ARG A 260 -0.75 -57.07 34.45
CA ARG A 260 -1.84 -58.04 34.68
C ARG A 260 -1.56 -59.39 34.02
N VAL A 261 -0.98 -59.39 32.82
CA VAL A 261 -0.57 -60.63 32.13
C VAL A 261 0.55 -61.31 32.91
N SER A 262 1.56 -60.57 33.37
CA SER A 262 2.65 -61.12 34.20
C SER A 262 2.15 -61.75 35.51
N ASP A 263 1.19 -61.12 36.18
CA ASP A 263 0.57 -61.66 37.39
C ASP A 263 -0.19 -62.96 37.11
N LEU A 264 -0.95 -63.01 36.03
CA LEU A 264 -1.65 -64.22 35.58
C LEU A 264 -0.68 -65.35 35.25
N GLU A 265 0.40 -65.06 34.53
CA GLU A 265 1.44 -66.04 34.22
C GLU A 265 2.07 -66.61 35.49
N THR A 266 2.31 -65.76 36.50
CA THR A 266 2.86 -66.18 37.79
C THR A 266 1.89 -67.07 38.56
N LEU A 267 0.60 -66.71 38.60
CA LEU A 267 -0.46 -67.51 39.21
C LEU A 267 -0.63 -68.88 38.52
N MET A 268 -0.53 -68.93 37.20
CA MET A 268 -0.62 -70.18 36.45
C MET A 268 0.57 -71.09 36.71
N LYS A 269 1.79 -70.54 36.76
CA LYS A 269 3.02 -71.30 37.10
C LYS A 269 3.03 -71.82 38.54
N GLY A 270 2.37 -71.13 39.47
CA GLY A 270 2.25 -71.57 40.87
C GLY A 270 1.21 -72.67 41.11
N ARG A 271 0.43 -73.06 40.09
CA ARG A 271 -0.63 -74.09 40.19
C ARG A 271 -0.28 -75.43 39.54
N SER A 272 0.84 -75.51 38.83
CA SER A 272 1.40 -76.75 38.26
C SER A 272 2.38 -77.41 39.22
#